data_AF-A0A7S0R4M7-F1
#
_entry.id   AF-A0A7S0R4M7-F1
#
_cell.length_a   1.000
_cell.length_b   1.000
_cell.length_c   1.000
_cell.angle_alpha   90.00
_cell.angle_beta   90.00
_cell.angle_gamma   90.00
#
_symmetry.space_group_name_H-M   'P 1'
#
loop_
_entity.id
_entity.type
_entity.pdbx_description
1 polymer ?
#
loop_
_entity_poly.entity_id
_entity_poly.type
_entity_poly.pdbx_seq_one_letter_code
_entity_poly.pdbx_strand_id
1 'polypeptide(L)'
;EGIRQFSWCKSAAHAAKYLVVTDEGALLAASYPSQPAMLAAGVESADWSPAPNSTQFVFSSNAQVTFADSAKPGATLATIAITHPDASDGDLIVESVSWATPGAVVLAGVCAEDDAEGGDAYAMQLSLGGWDPAEGG
;
A
#
# COMPACT_ATOMS: atom_id res chain seq x y z
N GLU A 1 -10.20 -10.29 15.62
CA GLU A 1 -9.12 -9.53 14.99
C GLU A 1 -8.15 -10.51 14.37
N GLY A 2 -8.23 -10.66 13.05
CA GLY A 2 -7.30 -11.49 12.28
C GLY A 2 -6.35 -10.62 11.45
N ILE A 3 -5.41 -11.30 10.78
CA ILE A 3 -4.41 -10.67 9.93
C ILE A 3 -4.75 -11.01 8.48
N ARG A 4 -5.03 -9.99 7.69
CA ARG A 4 -5.22 -10.10 6.24
C ARG A 4 -3.88 -10.18 5.53
N GLN A 5 -2.93 -9.35 5.94
CA GLN A 5 -1.61 -9.28 5.33
C GLN A 5 -0.52 -9.02 6.38
N PHE A 6 0.62 -9.68 6.21
CA PHE A 6 1.83 -9.44 6.99
C PHE A 6 3.04 -9.35 6.04
N SER A 7 3.94 -8.39 6.27
CA SER A 7 5.14 -8.25 5.44
C SER A 7 6.32 -7.67 6.23
N TRP A 8 7.46 -8.36 6.18
CA TRP A 8 8.74 -7.81 6.62
C TRP A 8 9.25 -6.78 5.62
N CYS A 9 9.97 -5.77 6.12
CA CYS A 9 10.64 -4.80 5.28
C CYS A 9 11.60 -5.50 4.32
N LYS A 10 11.51 -5.18 3.03
CA LYS A 10 12.35 -5.77 1.98
C LYS A 10 13.81 -5.30 2.08
N SER A 11 14.06 -4.15 2.72
CA SER A 11 15.41 -3.64 2.93
C SER A 11 16.12 -4.40 4.05
N ALA A 12 17.26 -5.01 3.72
CA ALA A 12 18.09 -5.73 4.70
C ALA A 12 18.61 -4.82 5.84
N ALA A 13 18.83 -3.52 5.56
CA ALA A 13 19.22 -2.55 6.58
C ALA A 13 18.14 -2.30 7.63
N HIS A 14 16.89 -2.64 7.32
CA HIS A 14 15.74 -2.46 8.19
C HIS A 14 14.91 -3.75 8.37
N ALA A 15 15.55 -4.92 8.30
CA ALA A 15 14.88 -6.23 8.32
C ALA A 15 14.01 -6.50 9.56
N ALA A 16 14.18 -5.73 10.64
CA ALA A 16 13.33 -5.82 11.83
C ALA A 16 11.98 -5.08 11.68
N LYS A 17 11.80 -4.22 10.67
CA LYS A 17 10.54 -3.50 10.43
C LYS A 17 9.53 -4.40 9.74
N TYR A 18 8.25 -4.25 10.09
CA TYR A 18 7.15 -5.01 9.50
C TYR A 18 5.87 -4.17 9.38
N LEU A 19 5.02 -4.56 8.43
CA LEU A 19 3.65 -4.06 8.25
C LEU A 19 2.66 -5.19 8.55
N VAL A 20 1.50 -4.80 9.08
CA VAL A 20 0.34 -5.67 9.27
C VAL A 20 -0.89 -4.94 8.72
N VAL A 21 -1.66 -5.60 7.87
CA VAL A 21 -3.03 -5.18 7.53
C VAL A 21 -3.97 -6.14 8.26
N THR A 22 -4.83 -5.62 9.12
CA THR A 22 -5.81 -6.43 9.84
C THR A 22 -7.01 -6.74 8.96
N ASP A 23 -7.83 -7.73 9.34
CA ASP A 23 -9.06 -8.06 8.60
C ASP A 23 -10.05 -6.88 8.55
N GLU A 24 -10.03 -6.04 9.58
CA GLU A 24 -10.83 -4.82 9.71
C GLU A 24 -10.23 -3.62 8.93
N GLY A 25 -9.14 -3.83 8.21
CA GLY A 25 -8.50 -2.81 7.36
C GLY A 25 -7.63 -1.81 8.11
N ALA A 26 -7.13 -2.14 9.31
CA ALA A 26 -6.13 -1.30 9.98
C ALA A 26 -4.73 -1.62 9.45
N LEU A 27 -3.98 -0.60 9.03
CA LEU A 27 -2.55 -0.72 8.73
C LEU A 27 -1.74 -0.38 9.97
N LEU A 28 -0.94 -1.34 10.41
CA LEU A 28 -0.03 -1.20 11.54
C LEU A 28 1.42 -1.34 11.10
N ALA A 29 2.34 -0.66 11.79
CA ALA A 29 3.77 -0.81 11.57
C ALA A 29 4.54 -0.85 12.90
N ALA A 30 5.65 -1.59 12.92
CA ALA A 30 6.60 -1.61 14.03
C ALA A 30 7.98 -2.09 13.60
N SER A 31 8.93 -2.00 14.53
CA SER A 31 10.20 -2.74 14.51
C SER A 31 10.18 -3.81 15.59
N TYR A 32 10.41 -5.08 15.27
CA TYR A 32 10.48 -6.16 16.25
C TYR A 32 11.57 -5.87 17.31
N PRO A 33 11.29 -6.08 18.62
CA PRO A 33 10.11 -6.70 19.22
C PRO A 33 9.01 -5.70 19.67
N SER A 34 9.05 -4.46 19.18
CA SER A 34 8.12 -3.42 19.60
C SER A 34 6.68 -3.75 19.20
N GLN A 35 5.73 -3.31 20.01
CA GLN A 35 4.31 -3.36 19.67
C GLN A 35 4.02 -2.48 18.45
N PRO A 36 3.16 -2.93 17.52
CA PRO A 36 2.80 -2.16 16.35
C PRO A 36 1.89 -0.98 16.69
N ALA A 37 2.09 0.13 15.99
CA ALA A 37 1.24 1.31 16.06
C ALA A 37 0.39 1.41 14.80
N MET A 38 -0.86 1.86 14.94
CA MET A 38 -1.76 2.10 13.81
C MET A 38 -1.31 3.33 13.02
N LEU A 39 -1.22 3.18 11.70
CA LEU A 39 -0.85 4.22 10.75
C LEU A 39 -2.03 4.73 9.94
N ALA A 40 -2.93 3.82 9.52
CA ALA A 40 -4.10 4.14 8.71
C ALA A 40 -5.22 3.12 8.95
N ALA A 41 -6.44 3.48 8.54
CA ALA A 41 -7.63 2.64 8.57
C ALA A 41 -8.26 2.57 7.17
N GLY A 42 -9.10 1.56 6.92
CA GLY A 42 -9.69 1.32 5.60
C GLY A 42 -8.66 0.93 4.55
N VAL A 43 -7.59 0.24 4.96
CA VAL A 43 -6.51 -0.21 4.09
C VAL A 43 -6.83 -1.59 3.53
N GLU A 44 -6.71 -1.74 2.22
CA GLU A 44 -6.96 -3.02 1.54
C GLU A 44 -5.68 -3.86 1.44
N SER A 45 -4.56 -3.21 1.09
CA SER A 45 -3.26 -3.85 0.93
C SER A 45 -2.12 -2.87 1.17
N ALA A 46 -0.94 -3.37 1.56
CA ALA A 46 0.28 -2.58 1.68
C ALA A 46 1.52 -3.35 1.24
N ASP A 47 2.54 -2.67 0.73
CA ASP A 47 3.82 -3.29 0.36
C ASP A 47 5.01 -2.36 0.58
N TRP A 48 6.15 -2.96 0.93
CA TRP A 48 7.40 -2.25 1.15
C TRP A 48 8.08 -1.90 -0.16
N SER A 49 8.76 -0.75 -0.20
CA SER A 49 9.69 -0.43 -1.27
C SER A 49 10.79 -1.49 -1.36
N PRO A 50 11.11 -2.01 -2.56
CA PRO A 50 12.21 -2.95 -2.76
C PRO A 50 13.57 -2.24 -2.84
N ALA A 51 13.61 -0.91 -2.72
CA ALA A 51 14.86 -0.17 -2.80
C ALA A 51 15.80 -0.49 -1.61
N PRO A 52 17.12 -0.55 -1.85
CA PRO A 52 18.08 -0.77 -0.79
C PRO A 52 18.00 0.37 0.23
N ASN A 53 18.07 0.04 1.51
CA ASN A 53 18.05 0.99 2.62
C ASN A 53 16.75 1.84 2.72
N SER A 54 15.66 1.43 2.07
CA SER A 54 14.40 2.17 2.14
C SER A 54 13.52 1.70 3.31
N THR A 55 12.86 2.66 3.95
CA THR A 55 11.79 2.47 4.93
C THR A 55 10.42 2.91 4.40
N GLN A 56 10.36 3.20 3.09
CA GLN A 56 9.14 3.61 2.41
C GLN A 56 8.26 2.40 2.10
N PHE A 57 6.96 2.64 2.11
CA PHE A 57 5.94 1.65 1.76
C PHE A 57 4.77 2.33 1.06
N VAL A 58 3.99 1.52 0.36
CA VAL A 58 2.78 1.92 -0.34
C VAL A 58 1.61 1.17 0.24
N PHE A 59 0.44 1.79 0.32
CA PHE A 59 -0.79 1.10 0.69
C PHE A 59 -1.98 1.63 -0.12
N SER A 60 -2.99 0.79 -0.33
CA SER A 60 -4.25 1.17 -0.95
C SER A 60 -5.36 1.37 0.08
N SER A 61 -6.27 2.29 -0.23
CA SER A 61 -7.52 2.50 0.49
C SER A 61 -8.57 3.00 -0.52
N ASN A 62 -9.59 2.19 -0.77
CA ASN A 62 -10.56 2.42 -1.85
C ASN A 62 -9.86 2.72 -3.19
N ALA A 63 -10.26 3.77 -3.89
CA ALA A 63 -9.67 4.27 -5.12
C ALA A 63 -8.39 5.10 -4.90
N GLN A 64 -7.64 4.91 -3.81
CA GLN A 64 -6.42 5.69 -3.53
C GLN A 64 -5.23 4.80 -3.24
N VAL A 65 -4.06 5.28 -3.64
CA VAL A 65 -2.76 4.70 -3.31
C VAL A 65 -1.93 5.75 -2.59
N THR A 66 -1.45 5.42 -1.41
CA THR A 66 -0.66 6.32 -0.55
C THR A 66 0.74 5.76 -0.36
N PHE A 67 1.72 6.62 -0.59
CA PHE A 67 3.14 6.39 -0.31
C PHE A 67 3.49 7.05 1.01
N ALA A 68 4.15 6.32 1.89
CA ALA A 68 4.51 6.79 3.22
C ALA A 68 5.87 6.25 3.65
N ASP A 69 6.41 6.80 4.74
CA ASP A 69 7.70 6.40 5.30
C ASP A 69 7.57 5.98 6.77
N SER A 70 8.01 4.76 7.09
CA SER A 70 7.96 4.22 8.45
C SER A 70 9.04 4.81 9.38
N ALA A 71 10.03 5.54 8.84
CA ALA A 71 10.98 6.32 9.63
C ALA A 71 10.34 7.58 10.23
N LYS A 72 9.26 8.06 9.62
CA LYS A 72 8.52 9.27 10.03
C LYS A 72 7.04 8.91 10.22
N PRO A 73 6.65 8.28 11.34
CA PRO A 73 5.25 7.89 11.58
C PRO A 73 4.30 9.08 11.37
N GLY A 74 3.32 8.91 10.47
CA GLY A 74 2.39 9.97 10.05
C GLY A 74 2.82 10.78 8.81
N ALA A 75 4.01 10.54 8.25
CA ALA A 75 4.47 11.19 7.03
C ALA A 75 3.97 10.45 5.78
N THR A 76 2.84 10.91 5.26
CA THR A 76 2.46 10.67 3.87
C THR A 76 3.42 11.43 2.97
N LEU A 77 4.06 10.71 2.05
CA LEU A 77 4.92 11.28 1.00
C LEU A 77 4.08 11.73 -0.19
N ALA A 78 3.11 10.91 -0.59
CA ALA A 78 2.17 11.23 -1.66
C ALA A 78 0.90 10.39 -1.53
N THR A 79 -0.23 10.92 -1.98
CA THR A 79 -1.47 10.16 -2.18
C THR A 79 -1.94 10.41 -3.60
N ILE A 80 -2.25 9.34 -4.31
CA ILE A 80 -2.68 9.36 -5.71
C ILE A 80 -4.08 8.77 -5.76
N ALA A 81 -5.04 9.57 -6.24
CA ALA A 81 -6.36 9.05 -6.59
C ALA A 81 -6.27 8.27 -7.90
N ILE A 82 -6.83 7.08 -7.90
CA ILE A 82 -6.92 6.19 -9.06
C ILE A 82 -8.34 6.32 -9.61
N THR A 83 -8.43 6.57 -10.91
CA THR A 83 -9.71 6.66 -11.62
C THR A 83 -9.71 5.62 -12.72
N HIS A 84 -10.81 4.89 -12.86
CA HIS A 84 -11.02 3.98 -13.98
C HIS A 84 -12.15 4.53 -14.87
N PRO A 85 -12.01 4.53 -16.21
CA PRO A 85 -13.04 5.06 -17.11
C PRO A 85 -14.41 4.40 -16.95
N ASP A 86 -14.40 3.11 -16.57
CA ASP A 86 -15.62 2.30 -16.40
C ASP A 86 -16.15 2.31 -14.96
N ALA A 87 -15.45 2.97 -14.02
CA ALA A 87 -15.92 3.13 -12.65
C ALA A 87 -16.72 4.43 -12.49
N SER A 88 -17.90 4.35 -11.88
CA SER A 88 -18.53 5.53 -11.30
C SER A 88 -17.74 6.02 -10.08
N ASP A 89 -18.00 7.27 -9.67
CA ASP A 89 -17.36 7.86 -8.49
C ASP A 89 -17.61 6.99 -7.23
N GLY A 90 -16.55 6.36 -6.74
CA GLY A 90 -16.58 5.53 -5.53
C GLY A 90 -16.62 4.02 -5.76
N ASP A 91 -16.76 3.57 -7.00
CA ASP A 91 -16.95 2.15 -7.31
C ASP A 91 -15.63 1.37 -7.48
N LEU A 92 -14.52 2.08 -7.70
CA LEU A 92 -13.20 1.44 -7.80
C LEU A 92 -12.62 1.16 -6.41
N ILE A 93 -12.27 -0.11 -6.17
CA ILE A 93 -11.51 -0.54 -4.99
C ILE A 93 -10.17 -1.09 -5.47
N VAL A 94 -9.07 -0.49 -5.03
CA VAL A 94 -7.72 -1.03 -5.24
C VAL A 94 -7.43 -2.07 -4.15
N GLU A 95 -7.76 -3.32 -4.44
CA GLU A 95 -7.65 -4.43 -3.49
C GLU A 95 -6.20 -4.83 -3.17
N SER A 96 -5.27 -4.61 -4.10
CA SER A 96 -3.89 -5.05 -3.94
C SER A 96 -2.88 -4.08 -4.53
N VAL A 97 -1.77 -3.92 -3.82
CA VAL A 97 -0.61 -3.16 -4.27
C VAL A 97 0.65 -4.02 -4.14
N SER A 98 1.53 -3.95 -5.14
CA SER A 98 2.86 -4.55 -5.07
C SER A 98 3.91 -3.59 -5.60
N TRP A 99 4.86 -3.22 -4.76
CA TRP A 99 6.00 -2.40 -5.13
C TRP A 99 7.06 -3.28 -5.79
N ALA A 100 6.91 -3.47 -7.10
CA ALA A 100 7.65 -4.45 -7.89
C ALA A 100 9.12 -4.05 -8.11
N THR A 101 9.38 -2.75 -8.36
CA THR A 101 10.73 -2.20 -8.50
C THR A 101 10.80 -0.84 -7.82
N PRO A 102 11.99 -0.28 -7.52
CA PRO A 102 12.10 1.06 -6.93
C PRO A 102 11.31 2.15 -7.69
N GLY A 103 11.14 1.99 -9.01
CA GLY A 103 10.42 2.93 -9.87
C GLY A 103 9.04 2.48 -10.35
N ALA A 104 8.47 1.39 -9.82
CA ALA A 104 7.17 0.89 -10.29
C ALA A 104 6.36 0.17 -9.21
N VAL A 105 5.07 0.51 -9.14
CA VAL A 105 4.06 -0.18 -8.34
C VAL A 105 3.02 -0.79 -9.27
N VAL A 106 2.68 -2.05 -9.03
CA VAL A 106 1.57 -2.75 -9.68
C VAL A 106 0.35 -2.65 -8.76
N LEU A 107 -0.79 -2.29 -9.33
CA LEU A 107 -2.07 -2.18 -8.66
C LEU A 107 -3.02 -3.23 -9.26
N ALA A 108 -3.77 -3.93 -8.42
CA ALA A 108 -4.93 -4.70 -8.85
C ALA A 108 -6.16 -4.16 -8.12
N GLY A 109 -7.27 -4.04 -8.86
CA GLY A 109 -8.51 -3.53 -8.31
C GLY A 109 -9.72 -4.05 -9.05
N VAL A 110 -10.88 -3.78 -8.47
CA VAL A 110 -12.19 -4.14 -8.99
C VAL A 110 -13.08 -2.91 -9.08
N CYS A 111 -13.86 -2.81 -10.15
CA CYS A 111 -14.99 -1.88 -10.21
C CYS A 111 -16.20 -2.61 -9.66
N ALA A 112 -16.73 -2.18 -8.53
CA ALA A 112 -17.97 -2.71 -7.98
C ALA A 112 -19.12 -2.34 -8.91
N GLU A 113 -19.76 -3.32 -9.55
CA GLU A 113 -21.04 -3.12 -10.23
C GLU A 113 -22.19 -3.34 -9.24
N ASP A 114 -23.27 -2.55 -9.40
CA ASP A 114 -24.39 -2.52 -8.46
C ASP A 114 -25.26 -3.80 -8.49
N ASP A 115 -25.05 -4.75 -9.42
CA ASP A 115 -25.94 -5.92 -9.54
C ASP A 115 -25.25 -7.23 -10.00
N ALA A 116 -25.20 -8.18 -9.07
CA ALA A 116 -25.18 -9.66 -9.22
C ALA A 116 -24.09 -10.37 -10.05
N GLU A 117 -23.45 -9.75 -11.03
CA GLU A 117 -22.24 -10.25 -11.68
C GLU A 117 -21.03 -9.59 -11.01
N GLY A 118 -20.09 -10.39 -10.49
CA GLY A 118 -18.95 -9.87 -9.77
C GLY A 118 -18.19 -8.84 -10.61
N GLY A 119 -17.72 -7.77 -9.96
CA GLY A 119 -17.09 -6.64 -10.62
C GLY A 119 -15.91 -7.01 -11.52
N ASP A 120 -15.72 -6.22 -12.58
CA ASP A 120 -14.58 -6.38 -13.48
C ASP A 120 -13.26 -6.14 -12.73
N ALA A 121 -12.27 -7.01 -12.98
CA ALA A 121 -10.96 -6.94 -12.38
C ALA A 121 -9.93 -6.32 -13.35
N TYR A 122 -9.10 -5.44 -12.82
CA TYR A 122 -8.10 -4.72 -13.62
C TYR A 122 -6.73 -4.74 -12.94
N ALA A 123 -5.69 -4.67 -13.76
CA ALA A 123 -4.32 -4.48 -13.31
C ALA A 123 -3.72 -3.24 -13.97
N MET A 124 -3.08 -2.40 -13.18
CA MET A 124 -2.44 -1.16 -13.62
C MET A 124 -1.00 -1.12 -13.14
N GLN A 125 -0.11 -0.50 -13.91
CA GLN A 125 1.24 -0.18 -13.44
C GLN A 125 1.39 1.33 -13.30
N LEU A 126 1.75 1.76 -12.10
CA LEU A 126 2.17 3.13 -11.82
C LEU A 126 3.69 3.23 -11.91
N SER A 127 4.18 4.03 -12.87
CA SER A 127 5.60 4.36 -13.00
C SER A 127 5.96 5.59 -12.19
N LEU A 128 6.92 5.45 -11.29
CA LEU A 128 7.36 6.48 -10.34
C LEU A 128 8.57 7.26 -10.90
N GLY A 129 8.36 7.97 -12.01
CA GLY A 129 9.42 8.75 -12.65
C GLY A 129 9.99 9.82 -11.70
N GLY A 130 11.30 9.74 -11.42
CA GLY A 130 11.99 10.69 -10.54
C GLY A 130 11.74 10.48 -9.04
N TRP A 131 11.09 9.38 -8.65
CA TRP A 131 10.93 9.02 -7.24
C TRP A 131 12.26 8.49 -6.69
N ASP A 132 12.72 9.07 -5.57
CA ASP A 132 13.88 8.57 -4.85
C ASP A 132 13.43 7.84 -3.57
N PRO A 133 13.43 6.50 -3.58
CA PRO A 133 13.06 5.73 -2.40
C PRO A 133 14.17 5.67 -1.32
N ALA A 134 15.36 6.25 -1.56
CA ALA A 134 16.50 6.21 -0.64
C ALA A 134 16.54 7.35 0.39
N GLU A 135 15.71 8.39 0.31
CA GLU A 135 15.72 9.53 1.25
C GLU A 135 14.95 9.29 2.58
N GLY A 136 14.91 8.03 3.06
CA GLY A 136 14.42 7.67 4.39
C GLY A 136 15.57 7.54 5.38
N GLY A 137 16.13 8.67 5.83
CA GLY A 137 17.18 8.72 6.85
C GLY A 137 16.73 8.34 8.25
#